data_AF-A0A1I0QKF8-F1
#
_entry.id   AF-A0A1I0QKF8-F1
#
_cell.length_a   1.000
_cell.length_b   1.000
_cell.length_c   1.000
_cell.angle_alpha   90.00
_cell.angle_beta   90.00
_cell.angle_gamma   90.00
#
_symmetry.space_group_name_H-M   'P 1'
#
loop_
_entity.id
_entity.type
_entity.pdbx_description
1 polymer ?
#
loop_
_entity_poly.entity_id
_entity_poly.type
_entity_poly.pdbx_seq_one_letter_code
_entity_poly.pdbx_strand_id
1 'polypeptide(L)' 'MPYEFQCPRNGCSFELRCDADHEAARLARAHARVAHRSRIAPADLNRWLERIEAA' A
#
# COMPACT_ATOMS: atom_id res chain seq x y z
N MET A 1 2.31 10.87 -7.57
CA MET A 1 3.53 10.29 -6.97
C MET A 1 3.47 8.76 -7.01
N PRO A 2 4.58 8.07 -7.34
CA PRO A 2 4.62 6.61 -7.30
C PRO A 2 4.94 6.08 -5.90
N TYR A 3 4.30 4.99 -5.53
CA TYR A 3 4.55 4.24 -4.30
C TYR A 3 4.67 2.75 -4.64
N GLU A 4 5.55 2.02 -3.96
CA GLU A 4 5.52 0.56 -3.96
C GLU A 4 4.76 0.07 -2.73
N PHE A 5 3.84 -0.87 -2.92
CA PHE A 5 3.13 -1.52 -1.83
C PHE A 5 3.38 -3.03 -1.84
N GLN A 6 3.99 -3.53 -0.76
CA GLN A 6 4.24 -4.95 -0.51
C GLN A 6 3.21 -5.49 0.48
N CYS A 7 2.16 -6.12 -0.03
CA CYS A 7 1.11 -6.69 0.78
C CYS A 7 1.67 -7.83 1.66
N PRO A 8 1.34 -7.89 2.97
CA PRO A 8 1.78 -8.97 3.86
C PRO A 8 1.13 -10.35 3.53
N ARG A 9 0.34 -10.45 2.47
CA ARG A 9 -0.34 -11.68 2.05
C ARG A 9 0.10 -12.10 0.65
N ASN A 10 0.41 -13.39 0.51
CA ASN A 10 0.63 -14.09 -0.77
C ASN A 10 1.62 -13.43 -1.74
N GLY A 11 2.69 -12.79 -1.24
CA GLY A 11 3.73 -12.23 -2.10
C GLY A 11 3.23 -11.19 -3.10
N CYS A 12 2.11 -10.53 -2.80
CA CYS A 12 1.54 -9.50 -3.66
C CYS A 12 2.33 -8.20 -3.48
N SER A 13 3.00 -7.74 -4.55
CA SER A 13 3.61 -6.39 -4.63
C SER A 13 3.08 -5.68 -5.87
N PHE A 14 2.79 -4.38 -5.76
CA PHE A 14 2.38 -3.55 -6.88
C PHE A 14 2.67 -2.07 -6.66
N GLU A 15 2.78 -1.34 -7.77
CA GLU A 15 2.93 0.11 -7.76
C GLU A 15 1.56 0.80 -7.61
N LEU A 16 1.50 1.78 -6.72
CA LEU A 16 0.37 2.68 -6.54
C LEU A 16 0.73 4.06 -7.13
N ARG A 17 -0.08 4.54 -8.07
CA ARG A 17 0.00 5.91 -8.58
C ARG A 17 -1.10 6.75 -7.97
N CYS A 18 -0.73 7.67 -7.10
CA CYS A 18 -1.65 8.58 -6.42
C CYS A 18 -0.96 9.87 -6.02
N ASP A 19 -1.72 10.91 -5.71
CA ASP A 19 -1.15 12.25 -5.57
C ASP A 19 -0.79 12.60 -4.12
N ALA A 20 -1.19 11.77 -3.15
CA ALA A 20 -0.90 11.98 -1.74
C ALA A 20 -0.74 10.68 -0.93
N ASP A 21 -0.01 10.75 0.20
CA ASP A 21 0.23 9.62 1.11
C ASP A 21 -1.06 8.97 1.62
N HIS A 22 -2.04 9.80 1.98
CA HIS A 22 -3.29 9.31 2.55
C HIS A 22 -4.10 8.51 1.51
N GLU A 23 -3.95 8.82 0.22
CA GLU A 23 -4.54 8.06 -0.87
C GLU A 23 -3.83 6.72 -1.06
N ALA A 24 -2.49 6.72 -1.08
CA ALA A 24 -1.69 5.50 -1.13
C ALA A 24 -2.08 4.55 0.01
N ALA A 25 -2.18 5.09 1.23
CA ALA A 25 -2.61 4.37 2.42
C ALA A 25 -4.02 3.79 2.30
N ARG A 26 -4.97 4.58 1.77
CA ARG A 26 -6.35 4.15 1.55
C ARG A 26 -6.42 3.01 0.52
N LEU A 27 -5.68 3.11 -0.59
CA LEU A 27 -5.66 2.11 -1.65
C LEU A 27 -5.04 0.79 -1.19
N ALA A 28 -3.89 0.84 -0.51
CA ALA A 28 -3.24 -0.32 0.08
C ALA A 28 -4.18 -1.10 1.04
N ARG A 29 -4.87 -0.37 1.94
CA ARG A 29 -5.85 -0.97 2.87
C ARG A 29 -7.08 -1.51 2.16
N ALA A 30 -7.57 -0.81 1.12
CA ALA A 30 -8.68 -1.28 0.31
C ALA A 30 -8.35 -2.58 -0.41
N HIS A 31 -7.16 -2.67 -1.01
CA HIS A 31 -6.66 -3.90 -1.61
C HIS A 31 -6.65 -5.07 -0.61
N ALA A 32 -6.00 -4.89 0.55
CA ALA A 32 -5.91 -5.96 1.55
C ALA A 32 -7.30 -6.45 2.01
N ARG A 33 -8.26 -5.52 2.13
CA ARG A 33 -9.65 -5.84 2.49
C ARG A 33 -10.39 -6.60 1.40
N VAL A 34 -10.25 -6.18 0.14
CA VAL A 34 -11.03 -6.73 -0.98
C VAL A 34 -10.39 -8.01 -1.53
N ALA A 35 -9.09 -7.99 -1.80
CA ALA A 35 -8.38 -9.11 -2.43
C ALA A 35 -8.07 -10.25 -1.46
N HIS A 36 -7.80 -9.93 -0.18
CA HIS A 36 -7.30 -10.91 0.80
C HIS A 36 -8.19 -11.06 2.03
N ARG A 37 -9.33 -10.35 2.12
CA ARG A 37 -10.19 -10.30 3.31
C ARG A 37 -9.40 -10.00 4.60
N SER A 38 -8.31 -9.27 4.46
CA SER A 38 -7.38 -8.93 5.53
C SER A 38 -7.53 -7.47 5.94
N ARG A 39 -7.00 -7.11 7.12
CA ARG A 39 -6.92 -5.73 7.58
C ARG A 39 -5.46 -5.40 7.87
N ILE A 40 -5.04 -4.24 7.40
CA ILE A 40 -3.75 -3.63 7.75
C ILE A 40 -4.06 -2.52 8.74
N ALA A 41 -3.44 -2.60 9.93
CA ALA A 41 -3.57 -1.54 10.92
C ALA A 41 -2.81 -0.29 10.41
N PRO A 42 -3.30 0.93 10.69
CA PRO A 42 -2.61 2.14 10.27
C PRO A 42 -1.15 2.21 10.72
N ALA A 43 -0.85 1.73 11.92
CA ALA A 43 0.50 1.69 12.48
C ALA A 43 1.46 0.77 11.70
N ASP A 44 0.93 -0.28 11.07
CA ASP A 44 1.73 -1.24 10.30
C ASP A 44 1.88 -0.84 8.83
N LEU A 45 1.13 0.15 8.36
CA LEU A 45 1.00 0.43 6.93
C LEU A 45 2.31 0.93 6.32
N ASN A 46 3.03 1.80 7.03
CA ASN A 46 4.31 2.36 6.58
C ASN A 46 5.40 1.28 6.42
N ARG A 47 5.24 0.11 7.06
CA ARG A 47 6.15 -1.03 6.88
C ARG A 47 6.04 -1.67 5.49
N TRP A 48 4.88 -1.51 4.87
CA TRP A 48 4.49 -2.20 3.64
C TRP A 48 4.30 -1.25 2.46
N LEU A 49 4.39 0.05 2.70
CA LEU A 49 4.14 1.10 1.72
C LEU A 49 5.34 2.06 1.69
N GLU A 50 6.04 2.05 0.57
CA GLU A 50 7.23 2.86 0.34
C GLU A 50 6.95 3.89 -0.73
N ARG A 51 7.34 5.15 -0.49
CA ARG A 51 7.26 6.19 -1.51
C ARG A 51 8.48 6.06 -2.43
N ILE A 52 8.24 6.02 -3.73
CA ILE A 52 9.30 6.02 -4.72
C ILE A 52 9.60 7.49 -5.06
N GLU A 53 10.71 8.01 -4.55
CA GLU A 53 11.20 9.33 -4.97
C GLU A 53 11.89 9.18 -6.32
N ALA A 54 11.44 9.97 -7.31
CA ALA A 54 12.13 10.06 -8.58
C ALA A 54 13.46 10.79 -8.37
N ALA A 55 14.57 10.15 -8.77
CA ALA A 55 15.93 10.69 -8.69
C ALA A 55 16.14 11.94 -9.57
#